data_AF-A0A2P4YP56-F1
#
_entry.id   AF-A0A2P4YP56-F1
#
_cell.length_a   1.000
_cell.length_b   1.000
_cell.length_c   1.000
_cell.angle_alpha   90.00
_cell.angle_beta   90.00
_cell.angle_gamma   90.00
#
_symmetry.space_group_name_H-M   'P 1'
#
loop_
_entity.id
_entity.type
_entity.pdbx_description
1 polymer ?
#
loop_
_entity_poly.entity_id
_entity_poly.type
_entity_poly.pdbx_seq_one_letter_code
_entity_poly.pdbx_strand_id
1 'polypeptide(L)'
;MNVTACVDKWRGLSCVLICVDVVVREYPQVEALDHVISQLKSLLDISTVLSVAIATQNQPLDSQSLTLLEHAALREKKKLLYWSSELKRSYKQYQFETALNNAASRGFFAGVRWLRSKYYPKGKFHGAERAAIYSGNLQMLRYLHDEFSNKMVDDVVVDSQDAIAHAAANGRLDLVQWYCEMKGPYAFGWNVMDAAVAHNRMDVVQYLDNVLGNRCTRRGLERATLNGHLGVVKWLNDTRYYEIRTFRSLENAIAGGHLHIVQYVMQT
;
A
#
# COMPACT_ATOMS: atom_id res chain seq x y z
N MET A 1 -17.52 1.64 15.67
CA MET A 1 -17.57 0.23 16.14
C MET A 1 -16.17 -0.34 16.04
N ASN A 2 -15.62 -0.80 17.17
CA ASN A 2 -14.21 -1.20 17.30
C ASN A 2 -13.86 -2.39 16.39
N VAL A 3 -12.83 -2.22 15.57
CA VAL A 3 -12.30 -3.23 14.63
C VAL A 3 -11.88 -4.52 15.37
N THR A 4 -11.43 -4.39 16.63
CA THR A 4 -11.02 -5.50 17.51
C THR A 4 -12.18 -6.43 17.90
N ALA A 5 -13.39 -5.90 18.13
CA ALA A 5 -14.56 -6.73 18.42
C ALA A 5 -15.04 -7.54 17.20
N CYS A 6 -14.67 -7.10 15.99
CA CYS A 6 -14.91 -7.86 14.76
C CYS A 6 -13.96 -9.06 14.70
N VAL A 7 -12.66 -8.87 14.99
CA VAL A 7 -11.64 -9.93 14.97
C VAL A 7 -11.98 -11.09 15.92
N ASP A 8 -12.53 -10.81 17.11
CA ASP A 8 -12.96 -11.86 18.05
C ASP A 8 -14.21 -12.62 17.57
N LYS A 9 -15.14 -11.95 16.88
CA LYS A 9 -16.24 -12.60 16.16
C LYS A 9 -15.73 -13.49 15.02
N TRP A 10 -14.63 -13.09 14.38
CA TRP A 10 -14.01 -13.85 13.29
C TRP A 10 -13.34 -15.14 13.76
N ARG A 11 -12.73 -15.18 14.95
CA ARG A 11 -12.27 -16.45 15.55
C ARG A 11 -13.41 -17.46 15.71
N GLY A 12 -14.61 -16.99 16.04
CA GLY A 12 -15.83 -17.82 16.08
C GLY A 12 -16.33 -18.27 14.70
N LEU A 13 -16.21 -17.42 13.66
CA LEU A 13 -16.60 -17.73 12.27
C LEU A 13 -15.65 -18.72 11.59
N SER A 14 -14.35 -18.64 11.90
CA SER A 14 -13.38 -19.67 11.51
C SER A 14 -13.85 -21.03 12.01
N CYS A 15 -14.29 -21.15 13.26
CA CYS A 15 -14.82 -22.42 13.79
C CYS A 15 -16.04 -22.94 13.00
N VAL A 16 -16.95 -22.08 12.56
CA VAL A 16 -18.17 -22.52 11.85
C VAL A 16 -17.90 -22.96 10.40
N LEU A 17 -17.01 -22.26 9.68
CA LEU A 17 -16.56 -22.70 8.35
C LEU A 17 -15.68 -23.95 8.44
N ILE A 18 -14.86 -24.07 9.49
CA ILE A 18 -14.13 -25.30 9.82
C ILE A 18 -15.10 -26.46 10.06
N CYS A 19 -16.25 -26.24 10.72
CA CYS A 19 -17.26 -27.31 10.88
C CYS A 19 -17.81 -27.81 9.53
N VAL A 20 -18.06 -26.93 8.56
CA VAL A 20 -18.51 -27.35 7.22
C VAL A 20 -17.42 -28.10 6.49
N ASP A 21 -16.19 -27.58 6.50
CA ASP A 21 -15.06 -28.26 5.84
C ASP A 21 -14.74 -29.60 6.51
N VAL A 22 -14.88 -29.73 7.84
CA VAL A 22 -14.77 -31.01 8.57
C VAL A 22 -15.89 -31.97 8.15
N VAL A 23 -17.14 -31.50 8.07
CA VAL A 23 -18.27 -32.34 7.62
C VAL A 23 -18.09 -32.80 6.17
N VAL A 24 -17.59 -31.94 5.29
CA VAL A 24 -17.30 -32.31 3.90
C VAL A 24 -16.14 -33.31 3.81
N ARG A 25 -15.15 -33.19 4.70
CA ARG A 25 -14.00 -34.10 4.77
C ARG A 25 -14.35 -35.47 5.35
N GLU A 26 -15.26 -35.51 6.33
CA GLU A 26 -15.79 -36.74 6.94
C GLU A 26 -16.85 -37.43 6.06
N TYR A 27 -17.59 -36.66 5.24
CA TYR A 27 -18.62 -37.18 4.35
C TYR A 27 -18.42 -36.69 2.90
N PRO A 28 -17.51 -37.32 2.12
CA PRO A 28 -17.16 -36.89 0.76
C PRO A 28 -18.35 -36.90 -0.22
N GLN A 29 -19.40 -37.67 0.09
CA GLN A 29 -20.61 -37.75 -0.72
C GLN A 29 -21.39 -36.42 -0.74
N VAL A 30 -21.18 -35.57 0.27
CA VAL A 30 -21.74 -34.22 0.34
C VAL A 30 -20.99 -33.26 -0.60
N GLU A 31 -19.70 -33.52 -0.87
CA GLU A 31 -18.89 -32.76 -1.84
C GLU A 31 -19.42 -32.89 -3.27
N ALA A 32 -20.01 -34.05 -3.61
CA ALA A 32 -20.67 -34.25 -4.89
C ALA A 32 -21.94 -33.38 -5.10
N LEU A 33 -22.40 -32.68 -4.05
CA LEU A 33 -23.58 -31.81 -4.07
C LEU A 33 -23.17 -30.35 -3.85
N ASP A 34 -22.45 -29.78 -4.82
CA ASP A 34 -21.96 -28.38 -4.78
C ASP A 34 -23.01 -27.34 -4.35
N HIS A 35 -24.26 -27.54 -4.78
CA HIS A 35 -25.37 -26.65 -4.45
C HIS A 35 -25.76 -26.69 -2.96
N VAL A 36 -25.66 -27.86 -2.30
CA VAL A 36 -25.96 -28.03 -0.86
C VAL A 36 -24.86 -27.40 -0.03
N ILE A 37 -23.60 -27.62 -0.39
CA ILE A 37 -22.45 -26.97 0.27
C ILE A 37 -22.54 -25.45 0.12
N SER A 38 -22.89 -24.96 -1.07
CA SER A 38 -23.11 -23.53 -1.32
C SER A 38 -24.24 -22.95 -0.47
N GLN A 39 -25.36 -23.68 -0.29
CA GLN A 39 -26.46 -23.26 0.57
C GLN A 39 -26.11 -23.29 2.06
N LEU A 40 -25.43 -24.33 2.54
CA LEU A 40 -24.98 -24.42 3.94
C LEU A 40 -24.00 -23.28 4.28
N LYS A 41 -23.03 -23.04 3.40
CA LYS A 41 -22.12 -21.89 3.51
C LYS A 41 -22.88 -20.56 3.49
N SER A 42 -23.92 -20.44 2.66
CA SER A 42 -24.79 -19.25 2.60
C SER A 42 -25.68 -19.07 3.83
N LEU A 43 -26.09 -20.14 4.52
CA LEU A 43 -26.94 -20.10 5.72
C LEU A 43 -26.13 -19.77 6.97
N LEU A 44 -24.89 -20.25 7.03
CA LEU A 44 -23.96 -20.00 8.14
C LEU A 44 -23.23 -18.66 8.03
N ASP A 45 -23.39 -17.93 6.93
CA ASP A 45 -22.83 -16.59 6.73
C ASP A 45 -23.68 -15.51 7.43
N ILE A 46 -23.49 -15.37 8.74
CA ILE A 46 -24.14 -14.33 9.58
C ILE A 46 -23.44 -12.96 9.43
N SER A 47 -22.46 -12.83 8.53
CA SER A 47 -21.69 -11.60 8.40
C SER A 47 -22.44 -10.57 7.55
N THR A 48 -23.15 -9.65 8.21
CA THR A 48 -23.79 -8.52 7.53
C THR A 48 -22.75 -7.61 6.82
N VAL A 49 -21.47 -7.74 7.18
CA VAL A 49 -20.38 -6.80 6.88
C VAL A 49 -19.41 -7.31 5.79
N LEU A 50 -19.45 -8.57 5.34
CA LEU A 50 -18.47 -9.07 4.38
C LEU A 50 -18.72 -8.53 2.96
N SER A 51 -17.92 -7.55 2.56
CA SER A 51 -17.79 -7.08 1.18
C SER A 51 -16.55 -7.69 0.53
N VAL A 52 -16.47 -7.61 -0.81
CA VAL A 52 -15.29 -8.10 -1.54
C VAL A 52 -14.01 -7.41 -1.05
N ALA A 53 -14.04 -6.11 -0.78
CA ALA A 53 -12.88 -5.39 -0.24
C ALA A 53 -12.40 -5.92 1.13
N ILE A 54 -13.33 -6.28 2.01
CA ILE A 54 -13.01 -6.83 3.34
C ILE A 54 -12.51 -8.27 3.23
N ALA A 55 -13.09 -9.05 2.31
CA ALA A 55 -12.59 -10.39 2.00
C ALA A 55 -11.14 -10.33 1.54
N THR A 56 -10.80 -9.41 0.63
CA THR A 56 -9.42 -9.24 0.14
C THR A 56 -8.44 -8.85 1.24
N GLN A 57 -8.88 -8.11 2.25
CA GLN A 57 -8.04 -7.68 3.37
C GLN A 57 -7.74 -8.82 4.36
N ASN A 58 -8.62 -9.83 4.46
CA ASN A 58 -8.51 -10.89 5.45
C ASN A 58 -8.07 -12.25 4.86
N GLN A 59 -8.08 -12.39 3.53
CA GLN A 59 -7.67 -13.63 2.87
C GLN A 59 -6.19 -13.95 3.17
N PRO A 60 -5.82 -15.20 3.50
CA PRO A 60 -4.42 -15.61 3.62
C PRO A 60 -3.71 -15.51 2.27
N LEU A 61 -2.45 -15.05 2.26
CA LEU A 61 -1.67 -14.84 1.03
C LEU A 61 -1.27 -16.15 0.34
N ASP A 62 -0.95 -17.18 1.14
CA ASP A 62 -0.51 -18.50 0.67
C ASP A 62 -1.67 -19.42 0.28
N SER A 63 -2.91 -18.99 0.52
CA SER A 63 -4.08 -19.79 0.19
C SER A 63 -4.28 -19.82 -1.32
N GLN A 64 -4.15 -21.02 -1.92
CA GLN A 64 -4.63 -21.26 -3.29
C GLN A 64 -6.15 -21.07 -3.41
N SER A 65 -6.86 -21.23 -2.29
CA SER A 65 -8.31 -21.12 -2.23
C SER A 65 -8.75 -19.65 -2.15
N LEU A 66 -9.52 -19.22 -3.16
CA LEU A 66 -10.15 -17.90 -3.27
C LEU A 66 -11.59 -17.86 -2.71
N THR A 67 -11.98 -18.88 -1.94
CA THR A 67 -13.35 -19.11 -1.45
C THR A 67 -13.96 -17.91 -0.76
N LEU A 68 -13.22 -17.20 0.10
CA LEU A 68 -13.72 -16.02 0.81
C LEU A 68 -14.12 -14.88 -0.15
N LEU A 69 -13.29 -14.61 -1.17
CA LEU A 69 -13.58 -13.64 -2.23
C LEU A 69 -14.78 -14.07 -3.07
N GLU A 70 -14.85 -15.34 -3.45
CA GLU A 70 -15.93 -15.88 -4.26
C GLU A 70 -17.27 -15.82 -3.54
N HIS A 71 -17.30 -16.19 -2.25
CA HIS A 71 -18.48 -16.05 -1.41
C HIS A 71 -18.92 -14.59 -1.28
N ALA A 72 -17.99 -13.68 -1.00
CA ALA A 72 -18.29 -12.25 -0.88
C ALA A 72 -18.91 -11.70 -2.18
N ALA A 73 -18.37 -12.07 -3.35
CA ALA A 73 -18.90 -11.62 -4.64
C ALA A 73 -20.27 -12.24 -4.99
N LEU A 74 -20.49 -13.52 -4.67
CA LEU A 74 -21.79 -14.17 -4.85
C LEU A 74 -22.87 -13.50 -3.99
N ARG A 75 -22.52 -13.13 -2.75
CA ARG A 75 -23.41 -12.40 -1.85
C ARG A 75 -23.73 -11.01 -2.36
N GLU A 76 -22.72 -10.27 -2.82
CA GLU A 76 -22.94 -8.95 -3.43
C GLU A 76 -23.84 -9.05 -4.67
N LYS A 77 -23.69 -10.09 -5.51
CA LYS A 77 -24.57 -10.31 -6.66
C LYS A 77 -26.05 -10.43 -6.25
N LYS A 78 -26.35 -11.12 -5.13
CA LYS A 78 -27.72 -11.22 -4.58
C LYS A 78 -28.20 -9.87 -4.02
N LYS A 79 -27.36 -9.15 -3.26
CA LYS A 79 -27.69 -7.83 -2.69
C LYS A 79 -28.01 -6.79 -3.76
N LEU A 80 -27.25 -6.83 -4.86
CA LEU A 80 -27.38 -5.90 -5.97
C LEU A 80 -28.57 -6.20 -6.89
N LEU A 81 -29.35 -7.28 -6.68
CA LEU A 81 -30.41 -7.69 -7.60
C LEU A 81 -31.45 -6.57 -7.82
N TYR A 82 -31.85 -5.90 -6.74
CA TYR A 82 -32.91 -4.89 -6.70
C TYR A 82 -32.44 -3.44 -6.94
N TRP A 83 -31.15 -3.22 -7.18
CA TRP A 83 -30.60 -1.88 -7.35
C TRP A 83 -30.76 -1.37 -8.80
N SER A 84 -30.68 -0.06 -9.01
CA SER A 84 -30.60 0.52 -10.37
C SER A 84 -29.27 0.14 -11.03
N SER A 85 -29.25 0.08 -12.37
CA SER A 85 -28.04 -0.25 -13.15
C SER A 85 -26.87 0.68 -12.85
N GLU A 86 -27.14 1.96 -12.67
CA GLU A 86 -26.15 2.98 -12.32
C GLU A 86 -25.57 2.75 -10.92
N LEU A 87 -26.42 2.52 -9.91
CA LEU A 87 -25.96 2.27 -8.55
C LEU A 87 -25.14 0.97 -8.45
N LYS A 88 -25.53 -0.09 -9.19
CA LYS A 88 -24.74 -1.33 -9.29
C LYS A 88 -23.35 -1.06 -9.86
N ARG A 89 -23.25 -0.23 -10.90
CA ARG A 89 -21.97 0.12 -11.54
C ARG A 89 -21.07 0.88 -10.58
N SER A 90 -21.56 1.93 -9.95
CA SER A 90 -20.79 2.76 -9.01
C SER A 90 -20.35 1.97 -7.79
N TYR A 91 -21.23 1.13 -7.22
CA TYR A 91 -20.87 0.27 -6.10
C TYR A 91 -19.81 -0.77 -6.47
N LYS A 92 -19.94 -1.46 -7.61
CA LYS A 92 -18.95 -2.42 -8.07
C LYS A 92 -17.60 -1.77 -8.36
N GLN A 93 -17.60 -0.58 -8.94
CA GLN A 93 -16.38 0.19 -9.17
C GLN A 93 -15.68 0.51 -7.84
N TYR A 94 -16.42 1.00 -6.84
CA TYR A 94 -15.88 1.28 -5.50
C TYR A 94 -15.32 0.04 -4.80
N GLN A 95 -16.09 -1.06 -4.78
CA GLN A 95 -15.64 -2.32 -4.18
C GLN A 95 -14.42 -2.89 -4.90
N PHE A 96 -14.42 -2.86 -6.23
CA PHE A 96 -13.30 -3.33 -7.05
C PHE A 96 -12.02 -2.54 -6.73
N GLU A 97 -12.08 -1.22 -6.74
CA GLU A 97 -10.92 -0.37 -6.49
C GLU A 97 -10.40 -0.53 -5.06
N THR A 98 -11.29 -0.55 -4.07
CA THR A 98 -10.90 -0.74 -2.67
C THR A 98 -10.29 -2.13 -2.45
N ALA A 99 -10.90 -3.17 -3.01
CA ALA A 99 -10.38 -4.54 -2.95
C ALA A 99 -9.01 -4.64 -3.63
N LEU A 100 -8.84 -3.99 -4.78
CA LEU A 100 -7.59 -4.01 -5.51
C LEU A 100 -6.46 -3.31 -4.74
N ASN A 101 -6.75 -2.16 -4.12
CA ASN A 101 -5.79 -1.45 -3.28
C ASN A 101 -5.39 -2.30 -2.06
N ASN A 102 -6.35 -2.99 -1.44
CA ASN A 102 -6.08 -3.92 -0.33
C ASN A 102 -5.27 -5.14 -0.77
N ALA A 103 -5.52 -5.69 -1.95
CA ALA A 103 -4.72 -6.78 -2.50
C ALA A 103 -3.29 -6.32 -2.79
N ALA A 104 -3.15 -5.15 -3.42
CA ALA A 104 -1.87 -4.60 -3.82
C ALA A 104 -0.98 -4.27 -2.61
N SER A 105 -1.55 -3.63 -1.57
CA SER A 105 -0.80 -3.32 -0.34
C SER A 105 -0.31 -4.57 0.40
N ARG A 106 -1.01 -5.70 0.26
CA ARG A 106 -0.65 -6.96 0.92
C ARG A 106 0.22 -7.88 0.06
N GLY A 107 0.45 -7.55 -1.22
CA GLY A 107 1.13 -8.46 -2.15
C GLY A 107 0.27 -9.67 -2.56
N PHE A 108 -1.06 -9.56 -2.55
CA PHE A 108 -1.96 -10.67 -2.87
C PHE A 108 -2.21 -10.83 -4.38
N PHE A 109 -1.26 -11.44 -5.10
CA PHE A 109 -1.28 -11.61 -6.56
C PHE A 109 -2.51 -12.38 -7.09
N ALA A 110 -2.92 -13.46 -6.40
CA ALA A 110 -4.09 -14.24 -6.80
C ALA A 110 -5.38 -13.41 -6.69
N GLY A 111 -5.51 -12.59 -5.64
CA GLY A 111 -6.62 -11.66 -5.48
C GLY A 111 -6.68 -10.61 -6.57
N VAL A 112 -5.55 -9.97 -6.91
CA VAL A 112 -5.45 -9.01 -8.02
C VAL A 112 -5.93 -9.64 -9.33
N ARG A 113 -5.43 -10.82 -9.67
CA ARG A 113 -5.84 -11.58 -10.89
C ARG A 113 -7.32 -11.89 -10.90
N TRP A 114 -7.87 -12.34 -9.79
CA TRP A 114 -9.26 -12.73 -9.69
C TRP A 114 -10.20 -11.52 -9.77
N LEU A 115 -9.85 -10.41 -9.09
CA LEU A 115 -10.61 -9.17 -9.16
C LEU A 115 -10.72 -8.65 -10.60
N ARG A 116 -9.60 -8.73 -11.33
CA ARG A 116 -9.50 -8.28 -12.72
C ARG A 116 -10.12 -9.22 -13.74
N SER A 117 -10.06 -10.53 -13.54
CA SER A 117 -10.58 -11.50 -14.53
C SER A 117 -12.04 -11.87 -14.29
N LYS A 118 -12.48 -11.97 -13.03
CA LYS A 118 -13.80 -12.53 -12.66
C LYS A 118 -14.74 -11.50 -12.05
N TYR A 119 -14.26 -10.67 -11.11
CA TYR A 119 -15.16 -9.78 -10.37
C TYR A 119 -15.63 -8.57 -11.18
N TYR A 120 -14.69 -7.74 -11.66
CA TYR A 120 -15.03 -6.54 -12.43
C TYR A 120 -13.97 -6.19 -13.51
N PRO A 121 -13.99 -6.89 -14.66
CA PRO A 121 -12.96 -6.72 -15.70
C PRO A 121 -12.90 -5.31 -16.31
N LYS A 122 -14.04 -4.62 -16.38
CA LYS A 122 -14.14 -3.24 -16.89
C LYS A 122 -13.86 -2.17 -15.82
N GLY A 123 -13.49 -2.57 -14.61
CA GLY A 123 -13.19 -1.65 -13.52
C GLY A 123 -12.03 -0.72 -13.87
N LYS A 124 -12.13 0.55 -13.52
CA LYS A 124 -10.97 1.45 -13.54
C LYS A 124 -10.21 1.31 -12.22
N PHE A 125 -8.92 1.58 -12.19
CA PHE A 125 -8.19 1.70 -10.94
C PHE A 125 -7.06 2.69 -11.09
N HIS A 126 -6.79 3.38 -9.99
CA HIS A 126 -5.84 4.47 -9.91
C HIS A 126 -4.86 4.26 -8.75
N GLY A 127 -5.38 3.82 -7.59
CA GLY A 127 -4.60 3.70 -6.35
C GLY A 127 -3.77 2.43 -6.15
N ALA A 128 -3.81 1.44 -7.06
CA ALA A 128 -3.21 0.12 -6.79
C ALA A 128 -1.67 0.17 -6.74
N GLU A 129 -1.04 0.86 -7.68
CA GLU A 129 0.42 1.09 -7.68
C GLU A 129 0.85 1.85 -6.43
N ARG A 130 0.11 2.91 -6.10
CA ARG A 130 0.32 3.70 -4.88
C ARG A 130 0.29 2.82 -3.63
N ALA A 131 -0.70 1.94 -3.52
CA ALA A 131 -0.82 1.00 -2.40
C ALA A 131 0.36 0.01 -2.33
N ALA A 132 0.85 -0.48 -3.49
CA ALA A 132 2.04 -1.31 -3.56
C ALA A 132 3.31 -0.56 -3.13
N ILE A 133 3.45 0.72 -3.52
CA ILE A 133 4.58 1.57 -3.12
C ILE A 133 4.56 1.85 -1.61
N TYR A 134 3.42 2.28 -1.04
CA TYR A 134 3.30 2.55 0.40
C TYR A 134 3.58 1.33 1.26
N SER A 135 3.19 0.14 0.80
CA SER A 135 3.48 -1.12 1.50
C SER A 135 4.90 -1.63 1.28
N GLY A 136 5.64 -1.08 0.32
CA GLY A 136 6.97 -1.58 0.01
C GLY A 136 7.00 -2.86 -0.82
N ASN A 137 5.92 -3.21 -1.51
CA ASN A 137 5.85 -4.46 -2.28
C ASN A 137 6.31 -4.27 -3.73
N LEU A 138 7.64 -4.24 -3.96
CA LEU A 138 8.22 -4.08 -5.31
C LEU A 138 7.76 -5.16 -6.29
N GLN A 139 7.61 -6.41 -5.85
CA GLN A 139 7.14 -7.50 -6.71
C GLN A 139 5.70 -7.28 -7.19
N MET A 140 4.83 -6.80 -6.30
CA MET A 140 3.46 -6.43 -6.68
C MET A 140 3.46 -5.24 -7.63
N LEU A 141 4.32 -4.25 -7.39
CA LEU A 141 4.43 -3.08 -8.26
C LEU A 141 4.87 -3.47 -9.68
N ARG A 142 5.90 -4.32 -9.81
CA ARG A 142 6.35 -4.88 -11.10
C ARG A 142 5.22 -5.64 -11.79
N TYR A 143 4.54 -6.52 -11.05
CA TYR A 143 3.41 -7.28 -11.56
C TYR A 143 2.27 -6.39 -12.07
N LEU A 144 1.90 -5.35 -11.30
CA LEU A 144 0.87 -4.40 -11.70
C LEU A 144 1.29 -3.63 -12.96
N HIS A 145 2.56 -3.24 -13.04
CA HIS A 145 3.11 -2.54 -14.18
C HIS A 145 3.08 -3.44 -15.44
N ASP A 146 3.66 -4.64 -15.38
CA ASP A 146 3.76 -5.55 -16.53
C ASP A 146 2.39 -5.96 -17.08
N GLU A 147 1.42 -6.24 -16.21
CA GLU A 147 0.09 -6.70 -16.60
C GLU A 147 -0.86 -5.58 -17.05
N PHE A 148 -0.67 -4.36 -16.52
CA PHE A 148 -1.65 -3.29 -16.67
C PHE A 148 -1.13 -2.00 -17.30
N SER A 149 0.16 -1.89 -17.64
CA SER A 149 0.76 -0.67 -18.22
C SER A 149 0.04 -0.12 -19.47
N ASN A 150 -0.69 -0.94 -20.23
CA ASN A 150 -1.46 -0.50 -21.42
C ASN A 150 -2.94 -0.16 -21.14
N LYS A 151 -3.42 -0.30 -19.90
CA LYS A 151 -4.83 -0.09 -19.51
C LYS A 151 -5.00 0.93 -18.38
N MET A 152 -3.90 1.44 -17.86
CA MET A 152 -3.90 2.48 -16.85
C MET A 152 -4.10 3.81 -17.57
N VAL A 153 -5.19 4.48 -17.21
CA VAL A 153 -5.43 5.87 -17.65
C VAL A 153 -4.23 6.67 -17.16
N ASP A 154 -3.65 7.53 -18.01
CA ASP A 154 -2.63 8.51 -17.62
C ASP A 154 -3.14 9.31 -16.44
N ASP A 155 -2.88 8.82 -15.24
CA ASP A 155 -3.30 9.45 -14.01
C ASP A 155 -2.21 10.41 -13.59
N VAL A 156 -2.66 11.56 -13.12
CA VAL A 156 -1.88 12.77 -12.95
C VAL A 156 -0.58 12.47 -12.18
N VAL A 157 0.55 12.80 -12.82
CA VAL A 157 1.95 12.64 -12.36
C VAL A 157 2.20 13.00 -10.89
N VAL A 158 1.31 13.79 -10.28
CA VAL A 158 1.39 14.33 -8.93
C VAL A 158 1.21 13.26 -7.83
N ASP A 159 0.33 12.27 -7.99
CA ASP A 159 -0.03 11.35 -6.89
C ASP A 159 1.02 10.24 -6.64
N SER A 160 1.85 9.96 -7.65
CA SER A 160 2.95 8.99 -7.54
C SER A 160 4.16 9.54 -6.79
N GLN A 161 4.36 10.87 -6.79
CA GLN A 161 5.53 11.50 -6.16
C GLN A 161 5.52 11.37 -4.64
N ASP A 162 4.35 11.51 -4.01
CA ASP A 162 4.23 11.36 -2.55
C ASP A 162 4.43 9.91 -2.10
N ALA A 163 3.99 8.95 -2.91
CA ALA A 163 4.22 7.53 -2.66
C ALA A 163 5.73 7.20 -2.71
N ILE A 164 6.44 7.73 -3.71
CA ILE A 164 7.90 7.54 -3.83
C ILE A 164 8.64 8.30 -2.73
N ALA A 165 8.18 9.49 -2.33
CA ALA A 165 8.74 10.19 -1.18
C ALA A 165 8.56 9.38 0.12
N HIS A 166 7.42 8.69 0.28
CA HIS A 166 7.21 7.76 1.40
C HIS A 166 8.16 6.56 1.34
N ALA A 167 8.35 5.96 0.16
CA ALA A 167 9.33 4.89 -0.05
C ALA A 167 10.75 5.36 0.32
N ALA A 168 11.12 6.56 -0.11
CA ALA A 168 12.40 7.19 0.21
C ALA A 168 12.57 7.45 1.72
N ALA A 169 11.53 7.95 2.41
CA ALA A 169 11.53 8.12 3.87
C ALA A 169 11.74 6.79 4.62
N ASN A 170 11.25 5.68 4.05
CA ASN A 170 11.40 4.35 4.63
C ASN A 170 12.71 3.64 4.23
N GLY A 171 13.57 4.27 3.42
CA GLY A 171 14.82 3.67 2.97
C GLY A 171 14.63 2.56 1.93
N ARG A 172 13.53 2.61 1.17
CA ARG A 172 13.23 1.65 0.10
C ARG A 172 13.94 2.05 -1.18
N LEU A 173 15.27 1.92 -1.18
CA LEU A 173 16.12 2.21 -2.33
C LEU A 173 15.69 1.43 -3.58
N ASP A 174 15.28 0.18 -3.40
CA ASP A 174 14.80 -0.71 -4.46
C ASP A 174 13.58 -0.13 -5.22
N LEU A 175 12.63 0.48 -4.49
CA LEU A 175 11.47 1.15 -5.09
C LEU A 175 11.84 2.45 -5.79
N VAL A 176 12.74 3.24 -5.19
CA VAL A 176 13.21 4.51 -5.76
C VAL A 176 13.98 4.26 -7.06
N GLN A 177 14.87 3.25 -7.08
CA GLN A 177 15.60 2.81 -8.27
C GLN A 177 14.66 2.36 -9.37
N TRP A 178 13.73 1.45 -9.06
CA TRP A 178 12.78 0.96 -10.04
C TRP A 178 11.94 2.10 -10.65
N TYR A 179 11.46 3.03 -9.83
CA TYR A 179 10.68 4.15 -10.33
C TYR A 179 11.51 5.08 -11.23
N CYS A 180 12.77 5.31 -10.88
CA CYS A 180 13.72 6.07 -11.69
C CYS A 180 14.03 5.39 -13.04
N GLU A 181 14.19 4.07 -13.06
CA GLU A 181 14.38 3.30 -14.29
C GLU A 181 13.17 3.41 -15.23
N MET A 182 11.96 3.36 -14.66
CA MET A 182 10.72 3.32 -15.43
C MET A 182 10.31 4.68 -16.00
N LYS A 183 10.42 5.74 -15.20
CA LYS A 183 9.90 7.07 -15.56
C LYS A 183 11.03 8.07 -15.86
N GLY A 184 12.28 7.67 -15.68
CA GLY A 184 13.45 8.50 -15.83
C GLY A 184 13.82 9.28 -14.55
N PRO A 185 14.99 9.93 -14.54
CA PRO A 185 15.52 10.62 -13.37
C PRO A 185 14.61 11.77 -12.90
N TYR A 186 14.01 12.53 -13.82
CA TYR A 186 13.16 13.68 -13.47
C TYR A 186 11.71 13.33 -13.12
N ALA A 187 11.41 12.04 -12.94
CA ALA A 187 10.04 11.56 -12.70
C ALA A 187 9.47 11.89 -11.31
N PHE A 188 10.32 12.34 -10.40
CA PHE A 188 9.93 12.64 -9.03
C PHE A 188 10.50 13.99 -8.58
N GLY A 189 9.73 14.69 -7.74
CA GLY A 189 10.03 16.04 -7.28
C GLY A 189 11.11 16.07 -6.19
N TRP A 190 11.46 17.28 -5.76
CA TRP A 190 12.40 17.51 -4.66
C TRP A 190 11.93 16.92 -3.32
N ASN A 191 10.63 16.64 -3.18
CA ASN A 191 10.04 16.01 -2.01
C ASN A 191 10.64 14.62 -1.68
N VAL A 192 11.14 13.88 -2.69
CA VAL A 192 11.76 12.56 -2.47
C VAL A 192 13.12 12.68 -1.79
N MET A 193 13.99 13.58 -2.26
CA MET A 193 15.28 13.84 -1.63
C MET A 193 15.11 14.44 -0.23
N ASP A 194 14.18 15.40 -0.07
CA ASP A 194 13.81 15.93 1.25
C ASP A 194 13.41 14.82 2.23
N ALA A 195 12.60 13.86 1.78
CA ALA A 195 12.10 12.77 2.61
C ALA A 195 13.23 11.80 3.00
N ALA A 196 14.10 11.43 2.07
CA ALA A 196 15.27 10.61 2.36
C ALA A 196 16.20 11.28 3.39
N VAL A 197 16.48 12.58 3.21
CA VAL A 197 17.29 13.39 4.13
C VAL A 197 16.63 13.49 5.51
N ALA A 198 15.35 13.85 5.55
CA ALA A 198 14.61 14.03 6.80
C ALA A 198 14.56 12.76 7.68
N HIS A 199 14.76 11.59 7.08
CA HIS A 199 14.75 10.28 7.76
C HIS A 199 16.12 9.58 7.76
N ASN A 200 17.20 10.29 7.43
CA ASN A 200 18.58 9.78 7.43
C ASN A 200 18.77 8.49 6.59
N ARG A 201 18.11 8.42 5.44
CA ARG A 201 18.22 7.29 4.49
C ARG A 201 19.38 7.51 3.54
N MET A 202 20.60 7.41 4.06
CA MET A 202 21.83 7.80 3.35
C MET A 202 22.08 7.03 2.05
N ASP A 203 21.66 5.77 2.00
CA ASP A 203 21.66 4.93 0.79
C ASP A 203 20.80 5.53 -0.32
N VAL A 204 19.59 5.98 0.01
CA VAL A 204 18.70 6.68 -0.91
C VAL A 204 19.24 8.06 -1.26
N VAL A 205 19.73 8.83 -0.29
CA VAL A 205 20.33 10.15 -0.50
C VAL A 205 21.50 10.08 -1.49
N GLN A 206 22.43 9.15 -1.31
CA GLN A 206 23.58 8.97 -2.20
C GLN A 206 23.16 8.53 -3.60
N TYR A 207 22.21 7.61 -3.71
CA TYR A 207 21.67 7.22 -5.01
C TYR A 207 21.03 8.40 -5.75
N LEU A 208 20.17 9.16 -5.06
CA LEU A 208 19.48 10.31 -5.64
C LEU A 208 20.46 11.41 -6.04
N ASP A 209 21.45 11.70 -5.20
CA ASP A 209 22.51 12.68 -5.47
C ASP A 209 23.32 12.29 -6.72
N ASN A 210 23.68 11.01 -6.87
CA ASN A 210 24.41 10.52 -8.03
C ASN A 210 23.61 10.62 -9.35
N VAL A 211 22.29 10.44 -9.30
CA VAL A 211 21.43 10.42 -10.50
C VAL A 211 20.95 11.83 -10.88
N LEU A 212 20.68 12.69 -9.90
CA LEU A 212 20.00 13.98 -10.09
C LEU A 212 20.81 15.21 -9.69
N GLY A 213 21.96 15.00 -9.03
CA GLY A 213 22.61 16.00 -8.20
C GLY A 213 21.82 16.28 -6.93
N ASN A 214 22.41 17.07 -6.03
CA ASN A 214 21.73 17.42 -4.80
C ASN A 214 20.51 18.32 -5.09
N ARG A 215 19.33 17.75 -4.84
CA ARG A 215 18.03 18.44 -4.92
C ARG A 215 17.31 18.50 -3.58
N CYS A 216 18.04 18.27 -2.49
CA CYS A 216 17.51 18.51 -1.15
C CYS A 216 17.12 19.97 -1.09
N THR A 217 15.95 20.28 -0.55
CA THR A 217 15.56 21.66 -0.24
C THR A 217 15.94 21.99 1.20
N ARG A 218 15.79 23.26 1.59
CA ARG A 218 15.93 23.67 2.99
C ARG A 218 15.00 22.89 3.92
N ARG A 219 13.83 22.45 3.44
CA ARG A 219 12.86 21.66 4.22
C ARG A 219 13.42 20.30 4.64
N GLY A 220 14.16 19.63 3.77
CA GLY A 220 14.84 18.37 4.10
C GLY A 220 15.84 18.56 5.23
N LEU A 221 16.70 19.57 5.11
CA LEU A 221 17.68 19.92 6.13
C LEU A 221 17.01 20.30 7.47
N GLU A 222 16.03 21.18 7.44
CA GLU A 222 15.28 21.62 8.64
C GLU A 222 14.66 20.42 9.36
N ARG A 223 14.07 19.47 8.63
CA ARG A 223 13.52 18.24 9.23
C ARG A 223 14.61 17.30 9.76
N ALA A 224 15.73 17.15 9.05
CA ALA A 224 16.85 16.35 9.54
C ALA A 224 17.43 16.94 10.85
N THR A 225 17.50 18.27 10.97
CA THR A 225 17.92 18.94 12.21
C THR A 225 16.91 18.75 13.34
N LEU A 226 15.60 18.87 13.04
CA LEU A 226 14.53 18.65 14.00
C LEU A 226 14.47 17.20 14.51
N ASN A 227 14.85 16.23 13.68
CA ASN A 227 14.86 14.80 14.01
C ASN A 227 16.21 14.30 14.56
N GLY A 228 17.22 15.17 14.68
CA GLY A 228 18.49 14.84 15.33
C GLY A 228 19.47 14.05 14.46
N HIS A 229 19.27 14.06 13.15
CA HIS A 229 20.04 13.27 12.20
C HIS A 229 21.38 13.96 11.82
N LEU A 230 22.33 13.98 12.76
CA LEU A 230 23.62 14.67 12.56
C LEU A 230 24.43 14.13 11.36
N GLY A 231 24.35 12.84 11.04
CA GLY A 231 25.09 12.24 9.93
C GLY A 231 24.77 12.88 8.58
N VAL A 232 23.49 12.93 8.21
CA VAL A 232 23.05 13.59 6.96
C VAL A 232 23.23 15.10 7.01
N VAL A 233 23.11 15.74 8.19
CA VAL A 233 23.38 17.18 8.35
C VAL A 233 24.84 17.49 8.05
N LYS A 234 25.80 16.71 8.59
CA LYS A 234 27.22 16.84 8.26
C LYS A 234 27.45 16.65 6.77
N TRP A 235 26.87 15.59 6.20
CA TRP A 235 27.00 15.31 4.77
C TRP A 235 26.51 16.48 3.90
N LEU A 236 25.37 17.10 4.23
CA LEU A 236 24.84 18.28 3.53
C LEU A 236 25.73 19.53 3.70
N ASN A 237 26.38 19.70 4.87
CA ASN A 237 27.32 20.80 5.13
C ASN A 237 28.58 20.67 4.28
N ASP A 238 29.18 19.47 4.33
CA ASP A 238 30.50 19.19 3.77
C ASP A 238 30.47 19.25 2.23
N THR A 239 29.33 18.87 1.65
CA THR A 239 29.07 18.97 0.22
C THR A 239 28.72 20.39 -0.26
N ARG A 240 28.72 21.39 0.64
CA ARG A 240 28.51 22.83 0.39
C ARG A 240 27.18 23.21 -0.26
N TYR A 241 26.16 22.37 -0.14
CA TYR A 241 24.85 22.66 -0.75
C TYR A 241 23.98 23.60 0.09
N TYR A 242 24.22 23.68 1.40
CA TYR A 242 23.46 24.53 2.32
C TYR A 242 24.36 25.15 3.38
N GLU A 243 24.13 26.44 3.67
CA GLU A 243 24.56 27.01 4.95
C GLU A 243 23.66 26.46 6.05
N ILE A 244 24.21 25.57 6.88
CA ILE A 244 23.52 25.02 8.05
C ILE A 244 23.39 26.04 9.19
N ARG A 245 24.15 27.13 9.12
CA ARG A 245 24.08 28.29 10.05
C ARG A 245 22.85 29.17 9.79
N THR A 246 21.69 28.56 9.54
CA THR A 246 20.43 29.31 9.59
C THR A 246 19.89 29.31 11.01
N PHE A 247 19.30 30.44 11.40
CA PHE A 247 18.60 30.57 12.68
C PHE A 247 17.61 29.41 12.90
N ARG A 248 16.90 28.99 11.85
CA ARG A 248 15.92 27.90 11.91
C ARG A 248 16.52 26.52 12.15
N SER A 249 17.69 26.20 11.59
CA SER A 249 18.37 24.93 11.89
C SER A 249 18.76 24.83 13.37
N LEU A 250 19.20 25.94 13.96
CA LEU A 250 19.51 26.02 15.40
C LEU A 250 18.24 25.88 16.25
N GLU A 251 17.17 26.63 15.93
CA GLU A 251 15.88 26.52 16.60
C GLU A 251 15.32 25.09 16.56
N ASN A 252 15.37 24.43 15.40
CA ASN A 252 14.88 23.06 15.23
C ASN A 252 15.73 22.07 16.04
N ALA A 253 17.05 22.22 16.06
CA ALA A 253 17.92 21.38 16.87
C ALA A 253 17.65 21.56 18.37
N ILE A 254 17.40 22.80 18.82
CA ILE A 254 17.01 23.09 20.22
C ILE A 254 15.63 22.51 20.53
N ALA A 255 14.64 22.72 19.66
CA ALA A 255 13.27 22.22 19.83
C ALA A 255 13.21 20.69 19.87
N GLY A 256 14.06 20.00 19.09
CA GLY A 256 14.22 18.55 19.12
C GLY A 256 15.09 18.02 20.26
N GLY A 257 15.73 18.89 21.05
CA GLY A 257 16.64 18.50 22.15
C GLY A 257 17.97 17.89 21.67
N HIS A 258 18.41 18.22 20.47
CA HIS A 258 19.57 17.62 19.80
C HIS A 258 20.85 18.42 20.02
N LEU A 259 21.39 18.35 21.24
CA LEU A 259 22.59 19.08 21.67
C LEU A 259 23.82 18.85 20.76
N HIS A 260 23.99 17.63 20.24
CA HIS A 260 25.07 17.27 19.32
C HIS A 260 25.01 18.05 17.99
N ILE A 261 23.81 18.38 17.50
CA ILE A 261 23.65 19.25 16.33
C ILE A 261 23.93 20.69 16.71
N VAL A 262 23.42 21.18 17.85
CA VAL A 262 23.71 22.55 18.31
C VAL A 262 25.21 22.80 18.43
N GLN A 263 25.94 21.86 19.05
CA GLN A 263 27.39 21.92 19.14
C GLN A 263 28.05 21.93 17.77
N TYR A 264 27.61 21.07 16.85
CA TYR A 264 28.13 21.06 15.48
C TYR A 264 27.91 22.41 14.78
N VAL A 265 26.68 22.94 14.77
CA VAL A 265 26.34 24.23 14.14
C VAL A 265 27.12 25.40 14.74
N MET A 266 27.42 25.35 16.05
CA MET A 266 28.22 26.39 16.72
C MET A 266 29.74 26.24 16.50
N GLN A 267 30.23 25.04 16.18
CA GLN A 267 31.66 24.75 16.02
C GLN A 267 32.16 24.84 14.58
N THR A 268 31.34 24.46 13.59
CA THR A 268 31.61 24.71 12.16
C THR A 268 31.27 26.13 11.79
#